data_AF-A0A7Y4ASI1-F1
#
_entry.id   AF-A0A7Y4ASI1-F1
#
_cell.length_a   1.000
_cell.length_b   1.000
_cell.length_c   1.000
_cell.angle_alpha   90.00
_cell.angle_beta   90.00
_cell.angle_gamma   90.00
#
_symmetry.space_group_name_H-M   'P 1'
#
loop_
_entity.id
_entity.type
_entity.pdbx_description
1 polymer ?
#
loop_
_entity_poly.entity_id
_entity_poly.type
_entity_poly.pdbx_seq_one_letter_code
_entity_poly.pdbx_strand_id
1 'polypeptide(L)' 'MNIRTGKLKDVAGITDIFNFYIEHTNARFEESPFSLENRQQWF' A
#
# COMPACT_ATOMS: atom_id res chain seq x y z
N MET A 1 -21.37 1.80 -4.48
CA MET A 1 -19.89 1.94 -4.55
C MET A 1 -19.43 1.20 -5.79
N ASN A 2 -18.83 1.89 -6.76
CA ASN A 2 -18.37 1.23 -7.99
C ASN A 2 -16.98 0.66 -7.77
N ILE A 3 -16.90 -0.66 -7.64
CA ILE A 3 -15.62 -1.37 -7.58
C ILE A 3 -15.02 -1.35 -8.99
N ARG A 4 -13.73 -1.00 -9.09
CA ARG A 4 -12.98 -1.00 -10.34
C ARG A 4 -11.59 -1.57 -10.12
N THR A 5 -10.95 -2.02 -11.20
CA THR A 5 -9.53 -2.36 -11.17
C THR A 5 -8.69 -1.15 -10.76
N GLY A 6 -7.67 -1.39 -9.95
CA GLY A 6 -6.66 -0.40 -9.61
C GLY A 6 -5.90 0.07 -10.85
N LYS A 7 -5.37 1.29 -10.79
CA LYS A 7 -4.49 1.86 -11.79
C LYS A 7 -3.18 2.28 -11.10
N LEU A 8 -2.11 2.46 -11.86
CA LEU A 8 -0.82 2.91 -11.33
C LEU A 8 -0.91 4.19 -10.46
N LYS A 9 -1.81 5.11 -10.82
CA LYS A 9 -2.06 6.32 -10.01
C LYS A 9 -2.62 6.06 -8.61
N ASP A 10 -3.22 4.90 -8.38
CA ASP A 10 -3.79 4.52 -7.09
C ASP A 10 -2.73 3.91 -6.17
N VAL A 11 -1.58 3.49 -6.71
CA VAL A 11 -0.52 2.79 -5.94
C VAL A 11 -0.01 3.63 -4.78
N ALA A 12 0.09 4.95 -4.93
CA ALA A 12 0.47 5.85 -3.85
C ALA A 12 -0.49 5.75 -2.66
N GLY A 13 -1.79 5.99 -2.88
CA GLY A 13 -2.79 5.92 -1.81
C GLY A 13 -2.97 4.52 -1.23
N ILE A 14 -2.80 3.47 -2.04
CA ILE A 14 -2.79 2.08 -1.55
C ILE A 14 -1.59 1.87 -0.62
N THR A 15 -0.40 2.37 -1.00
CA THR A 15 0.83 2.25 -0.21
C THR A 15 0.72 2.98 1.12
N ASP A 16 0.13 4.17 1.14
CA ASP A 16 -0.10 4.94 2.36
C ASP A 16 -0.96 4.15 3.36
N ILE A 17 -2.01 3.49 2.87
CA ILE A 17 -2.87 2.63 3.71
C ILE A 17 -2.06 1.45 4.26
N PHE A 18 -1.27 0.76 3.44
CA PHE A 18 -0.43 -0.34 3.91
C PHE A 18 0.56 0.10 4.98
N ASN A 19 1.25 1.23 4.75
CA ASN A 19 2.24 1.76 5.68
C ASN A 19 1.60 2.15 7.02
N PHE A 20 0.41 2.75 6.99
CA PHE A 20 -0.36 3.01 8.21
C PHE A 20 -0.61 1.73 9.02
N TYR A 21 -1.01 0.65 8.37
CA TYR A 21 -1.25 -0.63 9.07
C TYR A 21 0.03 -1.28 9.58
N ILE A 22 1.14 -1.15 8.85
CA ILE A 22 2.47 -1.63 9.28
C ILE A 22 2.91 -0.89 10.55
N GLU A 23 2.74 0.43 10.59
CA GLU A 23 3.26 1.26 11.70
C GLU A 23 2.38 1.22 12.95
N HIS A 24 1.07 0.98 12.79
CA HIS A 24 0.11 1.20 13.87
C HIS A 24 -0.66 -0.05 14.30
N THR A 25 -0.45 -1.19 13.65
CA THR A 25 -1.21 -2.41 13.95
C THR A 25 -0.40 -3.68 13.72
N ASN A 26 -0.93 -4.81 14.19
CA ASN A 26 -0.40 -6.14 13.87
C ASN A 26 -1.13 -6.80 12.68
N ALA A 27 -1.82 -6.01 11.85
CA ALA A 27 -2.53 -6.54 10.67
C ALA A 27 -1.57 -6.96 9.54
N ARG A 28 -0.29 -6.65 9.68
CA ARG A 28 0.79 -6.88 8.71
C ARG A 28 1.97 -7.53 9.41
N PHE A 29 2.78 -8.25 8.63
CA PHE A 29 4.01 -8.91 9.12
C PHE A 29 5.26 -8.08 8.83
N GLU A 30 5.17 -7.09 7.94
CA GLU A 30 6.29 -6.22 7.64
C GLU A 30 6.62 -5.35 8.86
N GLU A 31 7.91 -5.24 9.16
CA GLU A 31 8.42 -4.43 10.28
C GLU A 31 8.81 -3.01 9.83
N SER A 32 8.76 -2.73 8.51
CA SER A 32 9.19 -1.45 7.95
C SER A 32 8.25 -0.98 6.83
N PRO A 33 7.99 0.33 6.72
CA PRO A 33 7.14 0.89 5.66
C PRO A 33 7.68 0.60 4.27
N PHE A 34 6.77 0.42 3.31
CA PHE A 34 7.13 0.28 1.92
C PHE A 34 7.47 1.62 1.27
N SER A 35 8.42 1.60 0.34
CA SER A 35 8.66 2.72 -0.57
C SER A 35 7.70 2.69 -1.76
N LEU A 36 7.35 3.86 -2.30
CA LEU A 36 6.47 3.94 -3.47
C LEU A 36 7.07 3.25 -4.70
N GLU A 37 8.38 3.38 -4.91
CA GLU A 37 9.09 2.73 -6.01
C GLU A 37 8.96 1.20 -5.94
N ASN A 38 9.18 0.62 -4.76
CA ASN A 38 9.02 -0.82 -4.56
C ASN A 38 7.56 -1.26 -4.85
N ARG A 39 6.58 -0.46 -4.44
CA ARG A 39 5.16 -0.77 -4.64
C ARG A 39 4.70 -0.59 -6.08
N GLN A 40 5.34 0.30 -6.85
CA GLN A 40 5.11 0.43 -8.29
C GLN A 40 5.63 -0.79 -9.06
N GLN A 41 6.69 -1.45 -8.60
CA GLN A 41 7.17 -2.70 -9.20
C GLN A 41 6.31 -3.91 -8.83
N TRP A 42 5.71 -3.90 -7.63
CA TRP A 42 4.81 -4.95 -7.17
C TRP A 42 3.44 -4.93 -7.89
N PHE A 43 2.95 -3.74 -8.24
CA PHE A 43 1.62 -3.53 -8.82
C PHE A 43 1.56 -3.89 -10.30
#